data_AF-A0A132GI65-F1
#
_entry.id   AF-A0A132GI65-F1
#
_cell.length_a   1.000
_cell.length_b   1.000
_cell.length_c   1.000
_cell.angle_alpha   90.00
_cell.angle_beta   90.00
_cell.angle_gamma   90.00
#
_symmetry.space_group_name_H-M   'P 1'
#
loop_
_entity.id
_entity.type
_entity.pdbx_description
1 polymer ?
#
loop_
_entity_poly.entity_id
_entity_poly.type
_entity_poly.pdbx_seq_one_letter_code
_entity_poly.pdbx_strand_id
1 'polypeptide(L)'
;MAYNRKEHLQQNIDAIRTAFLIEREKRTPTEKELDALRGYSGFGGLKCVLYPASALSDSTKWPKSEISLFTKTMELHKVLRENAQSEQEYKRYVDSLKSSVLTAFYTPSVFVNTLIGSFNYFGVVPQKVLEPSSGIGVFVDAVKQKNKESYVMAYEKDLMTGKVLKALHQDSIVRIEGFEKLAKPFENYFDMAVSNIPFGDIAVFDPAYTNSKEPVRRQAAKMVHNYFFLKALDAVHDGGVVAFITSQGVMDSPTSAPIRAEMLRHADLVSAVRLPNNLFTENANTEVGSDLIILQKNAAKKELTETDSLFINVEDM
;
A
#
# COMPACT_ATOMS: atom_id res chain seq x y z
N MET A 1 8.47 -17.65 15.92
CA MET A 1 8.07 -17.27 17.30
C MET A 1 6.60 -16.89 17.28
N ALA A 2 5.81 -17.23 18.30
CA ALA A 2 4.38 -16.91 18.31
C ALA A 2 4.17 -15.38 18.32
N TYR A 3 3.26 -14.89 17.47
CA TYR A 3 2.93 -13.48 17.31
C TYR A 3 2.45 -12.85 18.65
N ASN A 4 3.28 -11.97 19.23
CA ASN A 4 3.01 -11.32 20.52
C ASN A 4 2.22 -10.01 20.31
N ARG A 5 0.88 -10.12 20.31
CA ARG A 5 -0.04 -8.98 20.13
C ARG A 5 0.22 -7.79 21.06
N LYS A 6 0.66 -8.04 22.29
CA LYS A 6 0.90 -6.99 23.30
C LYS A 6 2.15 -6.17 22.98
N GLU A 7 3.19 -6.84 22.47
CA GLU A 7 4.44 -6.23 22.04
C GLU A 7 4.27 -5.48 20.73
N HIS A 8 3.59 -6.08 19.74
CA HIS A 8 3.22 -5.39 18.50
C HIS A 8 2.45 -4.10 18.78
N LEU A 9 1.40 -4.17 19.61
CA LEU A 9 0.63 -2.98 19.97
C LEU A 9 1.51 -1.91 20.66
N GLN A 10 2.48 -2.32 21.49
CA GLN A 10 3.43 -1.38 22.10
C GLN A 10 4.32 -0.71 21.04
N GLN A 11 4.91 -1.48 20.13
CA GLN A 11 5.77 -0.96 19.06
C GLN A 11 5.01 0.04 18.17
N ASN A 12 3.76 -0.25 17.83
CA ASN A 12 2.92 0.69 17.10
C ASN A 12 2.65 1.97 17.87
N ILE A 13 2.36 1.88 19.18
CA ILE A 13 2.13 3.07 20.03
C ILE A 13 3.40 3.92 20.09
N ASP A 14 4.57 3.30 20.25
CA ASP A 14 5.86 3.99 20.34
C ASP A 14 6.22 4.67 19.01
N ALA A 15 6.00 3.99 17.88
CA ALA A 15 6.17 4.57 16.56
C ALA A 15 5.23 5.75 16.30
N ILE A 16 3.94 5.62 16.62
CA ILE A 16 2.96 6.71 16.46
C ILE A 16 3.34 7.91 17.33
N ARG A 17 3.70 7.66 18.60
CA ARG A 17 4.14 8.73 19.52
C ARG A 17 5.38 9.45 18.96
N THR A 18 6.32 8.70 18.41
CA THR A 18 7.52 9.24 17.76
C THR A 18 7.16 10.04 16.51
N ALA A 19 6.27 9.55 15.65
CA ALA A 19 5.84 10.26 14.46
C ALA A 19 5.19 11.61 14.78
N PHE A 20 4.33 11.67 15.80
CA PHE A 20 3.75 12.94 16.28
C PHE A 20 4.81 13.89 16.84
N LEU A 21 5.80 13.37 17.57
CA LEU A 21 6.90 14.18 18.09
C LEU A 21 7.69 14.84 16.94
N ILE A 22 8.08 14.04 15.94
CA ILE A 22 8.82 14.50 14.77
C ILE A 22 8.01 15.53 13.96
N GLU A 23 6.71 15.29 13.76
CA GLU A 23 5.82 16.22 13.06
C GLU A 23 5.71 17.56 13.79
N ARG A 24 5.58 17.53 15.12
CA ARG A 24 5.49 18.73 15.96
C ARG A 24 6.79 19.53 15.96
N GLU A 25 7.93 18.85 16.06
CA GLU A 25 9.24 19.49 16.17
C GLU A 25 9.84 19.88 14.82
N LYS A 26 9.29 19.37 13.70
CA LYS A 26 9.72 19.68 12.33
C LYS A 26 11.23 19.46 12.11
N ARG A 27 11.76 18.37 12.67
CA ARG A 27 13.19 18.01 12.57
C ARG A 27 13.36 16.61 12.01
N THR A 28 14.61 16.26 11.73
CA THR A 28 14.99 14.88 11.41
C THR A 28 14.92 13.98 12.64
N PRO A 29 14.44 12.72 12.51
CA PRO A 29 14.53 11.75 13.58
C PRO A 29 15.99 11.37 13.87
N THR A 30 16.28 11.09 15.13
CA THR A 30 17.52 10.42 15.56
C THR A 30 17.50 8.93 15.21
N GLU A 31 18.64 8.25 15.21
CA GLU A 31 18.67 6.79 14.95
C GLU A 31 17.76 5.99 15.89
N LYS A 32 17.71 6.35 17.17
CA LYS A 32 16.81 5.70 18.14
C LYS A 32 15.33 5.91 17.79
N GLU A 33 14.98 7.07 17.27
CA GLU A 33 13.61 7.37 16.82
C GLU A 33 13.30 6.67 15.49
N LEU A 34 14.28 6.55 14.58
CA LEU A 34 14.14 5.73 13.37
C LEU A 34 13.88 4.27 13.71
N ASP A 35 14.59 3.70 14.69
CA ASP A 35 14.36 2.33 15.14
C ASP A 35 12.96 2.15 15.72
N ALA A 36 12.47 3.12 16.49
CA ALA A 36 11.10 3.11 16.99
C ALA A 36 10.07 3.17 15.84
N LEU A 37 10.28 4.05 14.86
CA LEU A 37 9.41 4.19 13.68
C LEU A 37 9.40 2.93 12.81
N ARG A 38 10.56 2.30 12.59
CA ARG A 38 10.71 1.02 11.85
C ARG A 38 10.03 -0.16 12.54
N GLY A 39 9.80 -0.05 13.85
CA GLY A 39 9.02 -1.02 14.62
C GLY A 39 7.51 -1.00 14.31
N TYR A 40 7.01 0.01 13.59
CA TYR A 40 5.61 0.06 13.18
C TYR A 40 5.30 -1.03 12.15
N SER A 41 4.28 -1.85 12.45
CA SER A 41 3.83 -2.92 11.55
C SER A 41 2.31 -2.88 11.32
N GLY A 42 1.68 -1.73 11.57
CA GLY A 42 0.25 -1.52 11.33
C GLY A 42 -0.64 -2.31 12.28
N PHE A 43 -1.96 -2.22 12.09
CA PHE A 43 -2.95 -2.84 12.99
C PHE A 43 -3.62 -4.09 12.40
N GLY A 44 -3.06 -4.63 11.32
CA GLY A 44 -3.44 -5.94 10.78
C GLY A 44 -3.35 -7.01 11.88
N GLY A 45 -4.44 -7.74 12.11
CA GLY A 45 -4.53 -8.76 13.17
C GLY A 45 -4.76 -8.23 14.59
N LEU A 46 -4.64 -6.92 14.85
CA LEU A 46 -4.92 -6.30 16.15
C LEU A 46 -6.39 -5.87 16.25
N LYS A 47 -7.31 -6.85 16.30
CA LYS A 47 -8.76 -6.61 16.44
C LYS A 47 -9.13 -5.76 17.66
N CYS A 48 -8.23 -5.65 18.65
CA CYS A 48 -8.40 -4.83 19.84
C CYS A 48 -8.76 -3.35 19.52
N VAL A 49 -8.28 -2.78 18.41
CA VAL A 49 -8.59 -1.38 18.03
C VAL A 49 -10.02 -1.16 17.54
N LEU A 50 -10.77 -2.24 17.28
CA LEU A 50 -12.17 -2.17 16.88
C LEU A 50 -13.09 -1.90 18.08
N TYR A 51 -12.65 -2.21 19.30
CA TYR A 51 -13.43 -2.07 20.53
C TYR A 51 -13.23 -0.68 21.16
N PRO A 52 -14.24 -0.15 21.88
CA PRO A 52 -14.12 1.13 22.57
C PRO A 52 -13.11 1.03 23.72
N ALA A 53 -12.15 1.96 23.83
CA ALA A 53 -11.22 2.03 24.96
C ALA A 53 -11.06 3.48 25.45
N SER A 54 -12.19 4.16 25.60
CA SER A 54 -12.23 5.59 25.93
C SER A 54 -12.24 5.87 27.43
N ALA A 55 -12.77 4.93 28.21
CA ALA A 55 -12.89 4.99 29.66
C ALA A 55 -12.73 3.57 30.25
N LEU A 56 -12.34 3.47 31.53
CA LEU A 56 -12.17 2.17 32.21
C LEU A 56 -13.43 1.30 32.19
N SER A 57 -14.62 1.91 32.17
CA SER A 57 -15.91 1.23 32.08
C SER A 57 -16.12 0.50 30.75
N ASP A 58 -15.40 0.88 29.68
CA ASP A 58 -15.50 0.21 28.39
C ASP A 58 -14.96 -1.22 28.42
N SER A 59 -14.14 -1.59 29.41
CA SER A 59 -13.64 -2.96 29.62
C SER A 59 -14.75 -4.02 29.64
N THR A 60 -15.96 -3.65 30.06
CA THR A 60 -17.15 -4.52 30.08
C THR A 60 -17.64 -4.93 28.68
N LYS A 61 -17.29 -4.16 27.64
CA LYS A 61 -17.67 -4.38 26.24
C LYS A 61 -16.63 -5.22 25.47
N TRP A 62 -15.54 -5.62 26.13
CA TRP A 62 -14.45 -6.35 25.50
C TRP A 62 -14.63 -7.86 25.63
N PRO A 63 -14.28 -8.64 24.59
CA PRO A 63 -14.17 -10.09 24.71
C PRO A 63 -13.09 -10.48 25.73
N LYS A 64 -13.32 -11.57 26.47
CA LYS A 64 -12.34 -12.12 27.42
C LYS A 64 -10.99 -12.46 26.77
N SER A 65 -10.98 -12.79 25.47
CA SER A 65 -9.76 -13.08 24.70
C SER A 65 -8.91 -11.85 24.36
N GLU A 66 -9.49 -10.65 24.42
CA GLU A 66 -8.84 -9.37 24.05
C GLU A 66 -8.59 -8.48 25.27
N ILE A 67 -9.21 -8.75 26.42
CA ILE A 67 -9.17 -7.89 27.61
C ILE A 67 -7.74 -7.60 28.11
N SER A 68 -6.80 -8.52 27.88
CA SER A 68 -5.39 -8.34 28.23
C SER A 68 -4.71 -7.17 27.48
N LEU A 69 -5.28 -6.74 26.35
CA LEU A 69 -4.81 -5.62 25.55
C LEU A 69 -5.52 -4.30 25.90
N PHE A 70 -6.58 -4.32 26.71
CA PHE A 70 -7.43 -3.14 27.00
C PHE A 70 -6.62 -1.93 27.47
N THR A 71 -5.74 -2.10 28.46
CA THR A 71 -4.93 -1.01 29.03
C THR A 71 -4.00 -0.39 27.98
N LYS A 72 -3.42 -1.20 27.08
CA LYS A 72 -2.59 -0.69 25.98
C LYS A 72 -3.42 0.00 24.91
N THR A 73 -4.61 -0.51 24.61
CA THR A 73 -5.52 0.17 23.68
C THR A 73 -5.96 1.52 24.25
N MET A 74 -6.21 1.62 25.56
CA MET A 74 -6.44 2.93 26.21
C MET A 74 -5.24 3.86 26.07
N GLU A 75 -4.01 3.36 26.22
CA GLU A 75 -2.78 4.14 25.99
C GLU A 75 -2.71 4.66 24.54
N LEU A 76 -3.01 3.82 23.55
CA LEU A 76 -3.13 4.24 22.16
C LEU A 76 -4.14 5.38 22.01
N HIS A 77 -5.36 5.23 22.54
CA HIS A 77 -6.37 6.28 22.48
C HIS A 77 -5.92 7.58 23.16
N LYS A 78 -5.19 7.48 24.28
CA LYS A 78 -4.60 8.64 24.95
C LYS A 78 -3.60 9.36 24.05
N VAL A 79 -2.65 8.63 23.43
CA VAL A 79 -1.68 9.20 22.49
C VAL A 79 -2.38 9.89 21.31
N LEU A 80 -3.42 9.26 20.75
CA LEU A 80 -4.17 9.86 19.64
C LEU A 80 -4.90 11.14 20.05
N ARG A 81 -5.51 11.18 21.25
CA ARG A 81 -6.22 12.38 21.74
C ARG A 81 -5.27 13.52 22.07
N GLU A 82 -4.18 13.23 22.76
CA GLU A 82 -3.19 14.25 23.16
C GLU A 82 -2.53 14.93 21.94
N ASN A 83 -2.54 14.28 20.78
CA ASN A 83 -1.98 14.81 19.54
C ASN A 83 -3.05 15.24 18.51
N ALA A 84 -4.34 15.16 18.85
CA ALA A 84 -5.42 15.68 18.02
C ALA A 84 -5.77 17.11 18.42
N GLN A 85 -6.06 17.97 17.44
CA GLN A 85 -6.50 19.35 17.66
C GLN A 85 -7.98 19.44 18.05
N SER A 86 -8.75 18.38 17.81
CA SER A 86 -10.19 18.31 18.12
C SER A 86 -10.66 16.86 18.26
N GLU A 87 -11.82 16.68 18.88
CA GLU A 87 -12.49 15.37 18.94
C GLU A 87 -12.81 14.81 17.54
N GLN A 88 -13.08 15.67 16.55
CA GLN A 88 -13.30 15.25 15.18
C GLN A 88 -12.04 14.67 14.54
N GLU A 89 -10.88 15.29 14.78
CA GLU A 89 -9.60 14.78 14.28
C GLU A 89 -9.21 13.47 14.98
N TYR A 90 -9.37 13.39 16.30
CA TYR A 90 -9.17 12.15 17.04
C TYR A 90 -10.05 11.02 16.49
N LYS A 91 -11.34 11.29 16.22
CA LYS A 91 -12.23 10.31 15.61
C LYS A 91 -11.72 9.85 14.24
N ARG A 92 -11.22 10.77 13.41
CA ARG A 92 -10.60 10.42 12.12
C ARG A 92 -9.38 9.51 12.28
N TYR A 93 -8.53 9.75 13.28
CA TYR A 93 -7.41 8.85 13.57
C TYR A 93 -7.90 7.45 13.94
N VAL A 94 -8.89 7.34 14.83
CA VAL A 94 -9.46 6.04 15.22
C VAL A 94 -10.12 5.33 14.04
N ASP A 95 -10.90 6.03 13.22
CA ASP A 95 -11.58 5.45 12.05
C ASP A 95 -10.58 4.96 10.99
N SER A 96 -9.45 5.68 10.82
CA SER A 96 -8.34 5.23 9.96
C SER A 96 -7.75 3.92 10.47
N LEU A 97 -7.42 3.84 11.77
CA LEU A 97 -6.87 2.63 12.38
C LEU A 97 -7.79 1.41 12.24
N LYS A 98 -9.10 1.60 12.40
CA LYS A 98 -10.08 0.52 12.21
C LYS A 98 -10.14 0.03 10.77
N SER A 99 -9.99 0.95 9.81
CA SER A 99 -10.03 0.64 8.38
C SER A 99 -8.78 -0.15 7.94
N SER A 100 -7.61 0.15 8.51
CA SER A 100 -6.36 -0.53 8.15
C SER A 100 -6.25 -1.97 8.66
N VAL A 101 -7.04 -2.38 9.66
CA VAL A 101 -7.10 -3.78 10.16
C VAL A 101 -7.41 -4.77 9.04
N LEU A 102 -8.16 -4.35 8.01
CA LEU A 102 -8.64 -5.22 6.93
C LEU A 102 -7.68 -5.33 5.74
N THR A 103 -6.70 -4.43 5.62
CA THR A 103 -5.92 -4.26 4.37
C THR A 103 -4.41 -4.16 4.57
N ALA A 104 -3.91 -4.19 5.81
CA ALA A 104 -2.48 -4.09 6.08
C ALA A 104 -1.77 -5.44 5.87
N PHE A 105 -1.25 -5.66 4.66
CA PHE A 105 -0.34 -6.77 4.36
C PHE A 105 1.10 -6.25 4.26
N TYR A 106 2.03 -6.88 4.98
CA TYR A 106 3.43 -6.46 5.01
C TYR A 106 4.27 -7.25 3.99
N THR A 107 4.96 -6.55 3.10
CA THR A 107 5.86 -7.16 2.11
C THR A 107 7.26 -7.35 2.69
N PRO A 108 7.86 -8.56 2.65
CA PRO A 108 9.22 -8.77 3.11
C PRO A 108 10.23 -7.91 2.34
N SER A 109 11.08 -7.17 3.06
CA SER A 109 12.09 -6.27 2.47
C SER A 109 13.07 -6.99 1.54
N VAL A 110 13.42 -8.25 1.85
CA VAL A 110 14.29 -9.09 1.00
C VAL A 110 13.69 -9.27 -0.39
N PHE A 111 12.37 -9.51 -0.48
CA PHE A 111 11.68 -9.65 -1.76
C PHE A 111 11.71 -8.33 -2.54
N VAL A 112 11.35 -7.22 -1.90
CA VAL A 112 11.32 -5.89 -2.52
C VAL A 112 12.70 -5.46 -3.01
N ASN A 113 13.74 -5.65 -2.19
CA ASN A 113 15.13 -5.36 -2.55
C ASN A 113 15.61 -6.21 -3.74
N THR A 114 15.16 -7.46 -3.82
CA THR A 114 15.46 -8.35 -4.95
C THR A 114 14.76 -7.86 -6.22
N LEU A 115 13.47 -7.53 -6.14
CA LEU A 115 12.71 -7.00 -7.27
C LEU A 115 13.32 -5.71 -7.83
N ILE A 116 13.55 -4.72 -6.97
CA ILE A 116 14.19 -3.45 -7.36
C ILE A 116 15.62 -3.66 -7.84
N GLY A 117 16.36 -4.59 -7.22
CA GLY A 117 17.69 -5.00 -7.65
C GLY A 117 17.72 -5.60 -9.06
N SER A 118 16.72 -6.40 -9.43
CA SER A 118 16.60 -6.99 -10.76
C SER A 118 16.41 -5.92 -11.84
N PHE A 119 15.58 -4.89 -11.61
CA PHE A 119 15.44 -3.78 -12.54
C PHE A 119 16.79 -3.09 -12.79
N ASN A 120 17.54 -2.81 -11.71
CA ASN A 120 18.86 -2.19 -11.81
C ASN A 120 19.87 -3.08 -12.58
N TYR A 121 19.85 -4.40 -12.36
CA TYR A 121 20.68 -5.36 -13.08
C TYR A 121 20.43 -5.34 -14.60
N PHE A 122 19.17 -5.18 -15.02
CA PHE A 122 18.79 -5.03 -16.43
C PHE A 122 18.95 -3.58 -16.95
N GLY A 123 19.61 -2.70 -16.20
CA GLY A 123 19.89 -1.32 -16.61
C GLY A 123 18.72 -0.35 -16.43
N VAL A 124 17.63 -0.76 -15.77
CA VAL A 124 16.49 0.10 -15.45
C VAL A 124 16.76 0.79 -14.11
N VAL A 125 17.12 2.07 -14.17
CA VAL A 125 17.39 2.91 -12.99
C VAL A 125 16.38 4.06 -12.96
N PRO A 126 15.21 3.88 -12.32
CA PRO A 126 14.16 4.88 -12.37
C PRO A 126 14.54 6.13 -11.55
N GLN A 127 14.37 7.30 -12.16
CA GLN A 127 14.60 8.59 -11.50
C GLN A 127 13.33 9.11 -10.86
N LYS A 128 12.16 8.86 -11.45
CA LYS A 128 10.84 9.27 -10.94
C LYS A 128 10.00 8.02 -10.65
N VAL A 129 9.78 7.76 -9.36
CA VAL A 129 9.03 6.59 -8.89
C VAL A 129 7.75 7.00 -8.20
N LEU A 130 6.67 6.31 -8.54
CA LEU A 130 5.39 6.37 -7.87
C LEU A 130 5.19 5.12 -7.01
N GLU A 131 4.89 5.30 -5.73
CA GLU A 131 4.48 4.23 -4.82
C GLU A 131 3.05 4.51 -4.34
N PRO A 132 2.01 3.95 -4.99
CA PRO A 132 0.62 4.36 -4.79
C PRO A 132 -0.03 3.82 -3.51
N SER A 133 0.61 2.88 -2.80
CA SER A 133 0.12 2.31 -1.54
C SER A 133 1.32 1.86 -0.69
N SER A 134 1.94 2.82 -0.02
CA SER A 134 3.31 2.68 0.43
C SER A 134 3.49 1.96 1.77
N GLY A 135 2.46 1.94 2.62
CA GLY A 135 2.64 1.50 4.01
C GLY A 135 3.72 2.35 4.69
N ILE A 136 4.74 1.71 5.25
CA ILE A 136 5.91 2.39 5.84
C ILE A 136 7.07 2.63 4.86
N GLY A 137 6.89 2.34 3.56
CA GLY A 137 7.84 2.73 2.52
C GLY A 137 8.95 1.73 2.24
N VAL A 138 8.64 0.42 2.25
CA VAL A 138 9.63 -0.62 1.91
C VAL A 138 10.11 -0.52 0.45
N PHE A 139 9.26 -0.07 -0.47
CA PHE A 139 9.69 0.19 -1.85
C PHE A 139 10.45 1.51 -1.96
N VAL A 140 10.06 2.57 -1.23
CA VAL A 140 10.85 3.80 -1.08
C VAL A 140 12.28 3.48 -0.66
N ASP A 141 12.46 2.70 0.42
CA ASP A 141 13.76 2.27 0.93
C ASP A 141 14.57 1.55 -0.15
N ALA A 142 13.98 0.56 -0.82
CA ALA A 142 14.65 -0.24 -1.83
C ALA A 142 15.10 0.61 -3.04
N VAL A 143 14.26 1.55 -3.48
CA VAL A 143 14.59 2.49 -4.57
C VAL A 143 15.72 3.41 -4.14
N LYS A 144 15.60 4.07 -2.98
CA LYS A 144 16.60 5.01 -2.44
C LYS A 144 17.94 4.33 -2.14
N GLN A 145 17.93 3.06 -1.76
CA GLN A 145 19.16 2.28 -1.59
C GLN A 145 19.93 2.13 -2.90
N LYS A 146 19.24 2.01 -4.05
CA LYS A 146 19.86 1.90 -5.37
C LYS A 146 20.21 3.26 -5.97
N ASN A 147 19.35 4.25 -5.79
CA ASN A 147 19.56 5.61 -6.25
C ASN A 147 18.99 6.61 -5.24
N LYS A 148 19.87 7.21 -4.44
CA LYS A 148 19.51 8.18 -3.39
C LYS A 148 18.82 9.43 -3.96
N GLU A 149 19.17 9.81 -5.18
CA GLU A 149 18.66 10.99 -5.86
C GLU A 149 17.30 10.76 -6.55
N SER A 150 16.77 9.52 -6.53
CA SER A 150 15.46 9.24 -7.12
C SER A 150 14.37 10.09 -6.44
N TYR A 151 13.56 10.74 -7.26
CA TYR A 151 12.31 11.38 -6.87
C TYR A 151 11.27 10.29 -6.60
N VAL A 152 10.87 10.11 -5.35
CA VAL A 152 9.83 9.16 -4.97
C VAL A 152 8.60 9.90 -4.48
N MET A 153 7.45 9.62 -5.09
CA MET A 153 6.13 10.05 -4.62
C MET A 153 5.38 8.86 -4.05
N ALA A 154 5.16 8.87 -2.74
CA ALA A 154 4.49 7.81 -2.00
C ALA A 154 3.11 8.26 -1.52
N TYR A 155 2.09 7.45 -1.79
CA TYR A 155 0.73 7.62 -1.28
C TYR A 155 0.48 6.59 -0.18
N GLU A 156 -0.11 7.04 0.93
CA GLU A 156 -0.62 6.17 1.99
C GLU A 156 -1.94 6.73 2.51
N LYS A 157 -2.99 5.90 2.50
CA LYS A 157 -4.35 6.32 2.83
C LYS A 157 -4.62 6.30 4.34
N ASP A 158 -3.97 5.41 5.08
CA ASP A 158 -4.07 5.36 6.54
C ASP A 158 -3.28 6.51 7.18
N LEU A 159 -3.96 7.29 8.02
CA LEU A 159 -3.40 8.49 8.63
C LEU A 159 -2.20 8.20 9.53
N MET A 160 -2.24 7.12 10.32
CA MET A 160 -1.15 6.81 11.25
C MET A 160 0.05 6.22 10.52
N THR A 161 -0.20 5.31 9.60
CA THR A 161 0.83 4.72 8.72
C THR A 161 1.48 5.81 7.88
N GLY A 162 0.70 6.72 7.29
CA GLY A 162 1.23 7.83 6.50
C GLY A 162 2.04 8.85 7.33
N LYS A 163 1.69 9.08 8.61
CA LYS A 163 2.51 9.89 9.52
C LYS A 163 3.84 9.23 9.85
N VAL A 164 3.83 7.91 10.09
CA VAL A 164 5.06 7.13 10.30
C VAL A 164 5.92 7.13 9.04
N LEU A 165 5.34 6.85 7.88
CA LEU A 165 5.99 6.93 6.56
C LEU A 165 6.65 8.29 6.33
N LYS A 166 5.93 9.38 6.60
CA LYS A 166 6.46 10.74 6.46
C LYS A 166 7.62 11.05 7.41
N ALA A 167 7.61 10.46 8.61
CA ALA A 167 8.71 10.60 9.55
C ALA A 167 9.94 9.78 9.12
N LEU A 168 9.74 8.60 8.53
CA LEU A 168 10.81 7.74 8.00
C LEU A 168 11.47 8.32 6.74
N HIS A 169 10.66 8.90 5.84
CA HIS A 169 11.09 9.28 4.48
C HIS A 169 10.96 10.79 4.24
N GLN A 170 11.68 11.60 5.02
CA GLN A 170 11.62 13.07 4.93
C GLN A 170 12.23 13.65 3.64
N ASP A 171 12.99 12.84 2.91
CA ASP A 171 13.61 13.16 1.62
C ASP A 171 12.72 12.79 0.41
N SER A 172 11.51 12.29 0.66
CA SER A 172 10.55 11.81 -0.34
C SER A 172 9.22 12.56 -0.24
N ILE A 173 8.43 12.54 -1.32
CA ILE A 173 7.12 13.21 -1.34
C ILE A 173 6.07 12.24 -0.81
N VAL A 174 5.73 12.38 0.48
CA VAL A 174 4.67 11.58 1.12
C VAL A 174 3.32 12.31 1.07
N ARG A 175 2.30 11.63 0.54
CA ARG A 175 0.91 12.06 0.45
C ARG A 175 0.04 11.16 1.32
N ILE A 176 -0.45 11.71 2.44
CA ILE A 176 -1.33 10.99 3.37
C ILE A 176 -2.78 11.08 2.87
N GLU A 177 -3.04 10.44 1.74
CA GLU A 177 -4.33 10.37 1.06
C GLU A 177 -4.35 9.16 0.12
N GLY A 178 -5.52 8.80 -0.40
CA GLY A 178 -5.63 7.69 -1.34
C GLY A 178 -5.08 8.03 -2.73
N PHE A 179 -4.56 7.02 -3.43
CA PHE A 179 -4.04 7.13 -4.80
C PHE A 179 -5.05 7.73 -5.79
N GLU A 180 -6.34 7.65 -5.50
CA GLU A 180 -7.39 8.32 -6.26
C GLU A 180 -7.20 9.84 -6.39
N LYS A 181 -6.41 10.45 -5.51
CA LYS A 181 -6.10 11.88 -5.51
C LYS A 181 -4.92 12.29 -6.39
N LEU A 182 -4.24 11.35 -7.07
CA LEU A 182 -3.18 11.70 -8.02
C LEU A 182 -3.68 12.76 -9.02
N ALA A 183 -3.00 13.91 -9.05
CA ALA A 183 -3.41 15.05 -9.85
C ALA A 183 -2.98 14.88 -11.32
N LYS A 184 -3.77 15.45 -12.24
CA LYS A 184 -3.55 15.36 -13.70
C LYS A 184 -2.12 15.68 -14.19
N PRO A 185 -1.36 16.64 -13.61
CA PRO A 185 0.01 16.88 -14.04
C PRO A 185 0.97 15.69 -13.88
N PHE A 186 0.56 14.66 -13.13
CA PHE A 186 1.32 13.43 -12.94
C PHE A 186 0.87 12.26 -13.83
N GLU A 187 -0.02 12.53 -14.80
CA GLU A 187 -0.26 11.60 -15.93
C GLU A 187 0.96 11.60 -16.86
N ASN A 188 1.38 10.42 -17.34
CA ASN A 188 2.58 10.24 -18.17
C ASN A 188 3.88 10.84 -17.59
N TYR A 189 4.05 10.82 -16.27
CA TYR A 189 5.14 11.51 -15.58
C TYR A 189 6.25 10.60 -15.04
N PHE A 190 5.87 9.44 -14.52
CA PHE A 190 6.79 8.57 -13.77
C PHE A 190 7.49 7.55 -14.67
N ASP A 191 8.72 7.20 -14.31
CA ASP A 191 9.48 6.15 -15.00
C ASP A 191 9.01 4.77 -14.52
N MET A 192 8.57 4.70 -13.26
CA MET A 192 8.15 3.45 -12.63
C MET A 192 7.05 3.67 -11.59
N ALA A 193 6.06 2.78 -11.56
CA ALA A 193 5.12 2.62 -10.46
C ALA A 193 5.32 1.24 -9.80
N VAL A 194 5.66 1.22 -8.51
CA VAL A 194 5.93 -0.01 -7.74
C VAL A 194 5.15 0.00 -6.43
N SER A 195 4.58 -1.14 -6.05
CA SER A 195 3.81 -1.26 -4.81
C SER A 195 3.47 -2.70 -4.50
N ASN A 196 3.18 -2.97 -3.23
CA ASN A 196 2.16 -3.95 -2.87
C ASN A 196 0.83 -3.20 -2.78
N ILE A 197 -0.08 -3.47 -3.72
CA ILE A 197 -1.35 -2.73 -3.80
C ILE A 197 -2.40 -3.38 -2.90
N PRO A 198 -3.45 -2.64 -2.46
CA PRO A 198 -4.49 -3.23 -1.63
C PRO A 198 -5.20 -4.40 -2.34
N PHE A 199 -5.52 -5.44 -1.58
CA PHE A 199 -6.22 -6.63 -2.10
C PHE A 199 -7.72 -6.54 -1.84
N GLY A 200 -8.52 -7.11 -2.74
CA GLY A 200 -9.96 -7.33 -2.54
C GLY A 200 -10.90 -6.49 -3.40
N ASP A 201 -12.19 -6.71 -3.18
CA ASP A 201 -13.30 -6.15 -3.96
C ASP A 201 -13.75 -4.80 -3.39
N ILE A 202 -12.81 -3.88 -3.29
CA ILE A 202 -13.03 -2.54 -2.75
C ILE A 202 -13.22 -1.57 -3.91
N ALA A 203 -14.38 -0.91 -3.96
CA ALA A 203 -14.62 0.13 -4.95
C ALA A 203 -13.83 1.41 -4.62
N VAL A 204 -13.26 2.03 -5.64
CA VAL A 204 -12.49 3.28 -5.53
C VAL A 204 -13.28 4.41 -6.18
N PHE A 205 -13.51 5.49 -5.42
CA PHE A 205 -14.18 6.67 -5.93
C PHE A 205 -13.19 7.67 -6.51
N ASP A 206 -12.88 7.48 -7.79
CA ASP A 206 -12.15 8.44 -8.62
C ASP A 206 -13.07 8.95 -9.73
N PRO A 207 -13.47 10.24 -9.75
CA PRO A 207 -14.32 10.80 -10.79
C PRO A 207 -13.83 10.58 -12.23
N ALA A 208 -12.51 10.50 -12.45
CA ALA A 208 -11.96 10.23 -13.79
C ALA A 208 -12.26 8.80 -14.28
N TYR A 209 -12.52 7.88 -13.36
CA TYR A 209 -12.87 6.49 -13.65
C TYR A 209 -14.37 6.22 -13.47
N THR A 210 -14.95 6.61 -12.34
CA THR A 210 -16.36 6.33 -12.01
C THR A 210 -17.34 7.03 -12.94
N ASN A 211 -17.00 8.24 -13.42
CA ASN A 211 -17.80 9.00 -14.38
C ASN A 211 -17.26 8.92 -15.82
N SER A 212 -16.29 8.03 -16.09
CA SER A 212 -15.75 7.88 -17.44
C SER A 212 -16.82 7.45 -18.44
N LYS A 213 -16.70 7.88 -19.68
CA LYS A 213 -17.53 7.37 -20.79
C LYS A 213 -17.14 5.94 -21.17
N GLU A 214 -15.90 5.55 -20.93
CA GLU A 214 -15.38 4.21 -21.20
C GLU A 214 -15.89 3.21 -20.16
N PRO A 215 -16.64 2.17 -20.57
CA PRO A 215 -17.16 1.17 -19.64
C PRO A 215 -16.08 0.46 -18.83
N VAL A 216 -14.91 0.22 -19.43
CA VAL A 216 -13.80 -0.49 -18.80
C VAL A 216 -13.20 0.29 -17.63
N ARG A 217 -13.07 1.62 -17.74
CA ARG A 217 -12.63 2.48 -16.62
C ARG A 217 -13.63 2.46 -15.47
N ARG A 218 -14.94 2.51 -15.76
CA ARG A 218 -15.99 2.40 -14.73
C ARG A 218 -15.97 1.01 -14.05
N GLN A 219 -15.68 -0.04 -14.81
CA GLN A 219 -15.56 -1.40 -14.29
C GLN A 219 -14.32 -1.54 -13.40
N ALA A 220 -13.17 -1.02 -13.82
CA ALA A 220 -11.94 -1.05 -13.05
C ALA A 220 -12.11 -0.39 -11.67
N ALA A 221 -12.83 0.74 -11.59
CA ALA A 221 -13.11 1.42 -10.33
C ALA A 221 -13.93 0.59 -9.30
N LYS A 222 -14.53 -0.53 -9.70
CA LYS A 222 -15.27 -1.41 -8.77
C LYS A 222 -14.35 -2.31 -7.93
N MET A 223 -13.11 -2.54 -8.39
CA MET A 223 -12.14 -3.43 -7.73
C MET A 223 -10.79 -2.73 -7.65
N VAL A 224 -10.30 -2.47 -6.44
CA VAL A 224 -9.12 -1.64 -6.20
C VAL A 224 -7.89 -2.10 -6.98
N HIS A 225 -7.62 -3.41 -7.07
CA HIS A 225 -6.47 -3.92 -7.81
C HIS A 225 -6.54 -3.58 -9.31
N ASN A 226 -7.71 -3.72 -9.93
CA ASN A 226 -7.93 -3.39 -11.34
C ASN A 226 -7.77 -1.89 -11.60
N TYR A 227 -8.33 -1.06 -10.71
CA TYR A 227 -8.18 0.39 -10.76
C TYR A 227 -6.71 0.82 -10.64
N PHE A 228 -5.95 0.23 -9.71
CA PHE A 228 -4.56 0.58 -9.49
C PHE A 228 -3.70 0.32 -10.73
N PHE A 229 -3.87 -0.82 -11.42
CA PHE A 229 -3.13 -1.09 -12.67
C PHE A 229 -3.43 -0.06 -13.77
N LEU A 230 -4.71 0.20 -14.07
CA LEU A 230 -5.06 1.17 -15.12
C LEU A 230 -4.58 2.58 -14.76
N LYS A 231 -4.75 3.00 -13.51
CA LYS A 231 -4.31 4.35 -13.10
C LYS A 231 -2.79 4.49 -13.04
N ALA A 232 -2.07 3.43 -12.68
CA ALA A 232 -0.61 3.44 -12.75
C ALA A 232 -0.12 3.49 -14.20
N LEU A 233 -0.78 2.79 -15.13
CA LEU A 233 -0.52 2.91 -16.56
C LEU A 233 -0.82 4.33 -17.08
N ASP A 234 -1.88 4.99 -16.61
CA ASP A 234 -2.12 6.42 -16.91
C ASP A 234 -0.98 7.31 -16.38
N ALA A 235 -0.39 6.97 -15.22
CA ALA A 235 0.61 7.78 -14.53
C ALA A 235 2.05 7.63 -15.06
N VAL A 236 2.45 6.43 -15.52
CA VAL A 236 3.80 6.24 -16.08
C VAL A 236 3.90 6.79 -17.51
N HIS A 237 5.07 7.31 -17.87
CA HIS A 237 5.34 7.75 -19.24
C HIS A 237 5.39 6.56 -20.21
N ASP A 238 5.33 6.81 -21.51
CA ASP A 238 5.47 5.75 -22.52
C ASP A 238 6.84 5.06 -22.41
N GLY A 239 6.88 3.73 -22.34
CA GLY A 239 8.06 2.95 -21.98
C GLY A 239 8.32 2.80 -20.48
N GLY A 240 7.57 3.49 -19.62
CA GLY A 240 7.64 3.36 -18.16
C GLY A 240 7.06 2.03 -17.65
N VAL A 241 7.44 1.64 -16.44
CA VAL A 241 7.16 0.31 -15.87
C VAL A 241 6.13 0.36 -14.75
N VAL A 242 5.15 -0.53 -14.77
CA VAL A 242 4.25 -0.79 -13.63
C VAL A 242 4.56 -2.18 -13.10
N ALA A 243 5.00 -2.28 -11.84
CA ALA A 243 5.34 -3.54 -11.20
C ALA A 243 4.65 -3.66 -9.84
N PHE A 244 3.58 -4.44 -9.79
CA PHE A 244 2.75 -4.56 -8.59
C PHE A 244 2.67 -5.99 -8.08
N ILE A 245 2.77 -6.10 -6.75
CA ILE A 245 2.27 -7.26 -6.02
C ILE A 245 0.78 -7.03 -5.78
N THR A 246 -0.05 -7.98 -6.22
CA THR A 246 -1.51 -7.87 -6.24
C THR A 246 -2.18 -9.16 -5.78
N SER A 247 -3.47 -9.12 -5.49
CA SER A 247 -4.30 -10.31 -5.30
C SER A 247 -4.44 -11.11 -6.59
N GLN A 248 -4.64 -12.42 -6.42
CA GLN A 248 -4.86 -13.38 -7.51
C GLN A 248 -6.04 -13.07 -8.43
N GLY A 249 -7.02 -12.30 -7.94
CA GLY A 249 -8.19 -11.90 -8.72
C GLY A 249 -7.88 -11.09 -9.99
N VAL A 250 -6.68 -10.51 -10.13
CA VAL A 250 -6.28 -9.87 -11.40
C VAL A 250 -6.10 -10.92 -12.49
N MET A 251 -5.34 -11.99 -12.20
CA MET A 251 -5.10 -13.06 -13.18
C MET A 251 -6.32 -13.98 -13.28
N ASP A 252 -6.85 -14.44 -12.15
CA ASP A 252 -7.79 -15.57 -12.14
C ASP A 252 -9.25 -15.18 -12.41
N SER A 253 -9.65 -13.93 -12.14
CA SER A 253 -11.07 -13.55 -12.25
C SER A 253 -11.49 -13.37 -13.72
N PRO A 254 -12.57 -14.02 -14.18
CA PRO A 254 -13.17 -13.73 -15.48
C PRO A 254 -13.69 -12.28 -15.57
N THR A 255 -14.14 -11.70 -14.45
CA THR A 255 -14.60 -10.30 -14.42
C THR A 255 -13.46 -9.30 -14.60
N SER A 256 -12.21 -9.73 -14.44
CA SER A 256 -11.01 -8.94 -14.70
C SER A 256 -10.52 -9.07 -16.15
N ALA A 257 -11.07 -9.98 -16.98
CA ALA A 257 -10.63 -10.18 -18.37
C ALA A 257 -10.72 -8.90 -19.23
N PRO A 258 -11.79 -8.09 -19.17
CA PRO A 258 -11.82 -6.81 -19.90
C PRO A 258 -10.76 -5.82 -19.41
N ILE A 259 -10.39 -5.88 -18.13
CA ILE A 259 -9.35 -5.01 -17.55
C ILE A 259 -7.97 -5.49 -18.01
N ARG A 260 -7.69 -6.81 -18.01
CA ARG A 260 -6.45 -7.37 -18.56
C ARG A 260 -6.28 -7.02 -20.03
N ALA A 261 -7.35 -7.13 -20.82
CA ALA A 261 -7.35 -6.72 -22.22
C ALA A 261 -7.01 -5.23 -22.36
N GLU A 262 -7.64 -4.36 -21.56
CA GLU A 262 -7.35 -2.92 -21.58
C GLU A 262 -5.91 -2.59 -21.18
N MET A 263 -5.36 -3.26 -20.15
CA MET A 263 -3.95 -3.12 -19.77
C MET A 263 -3.04 -3.43 -20.97
N LEU A 264 -3.27 -4.58 -21.62
CA LEU A 264 -2.41 -5.10 -22.68
C LEU A 264 -2.61 -4.44 -24.05
N ARG A 265 -3.66 -3.64 -24.23
CA ARG A 265 -3.79 -2.72 -25.37
C ARG A 265 -2.82 -1.53 -25.29
N HIS A 266 -2.37 -1.20 -24.08
CA HIS A 266 -1.54 -0.02 -23.81
C HIS A 266 -0.20 -0.38 -23.13
N ALA A 267 0.11 -1.67 -23.02
CA ALA A 267 1.32 -2.15 -22.38
C ALA A 267 1.74 -3.54 -22.91
N ASP A 268 3.03 -3.81 -22.79
CA ASP A 268 3.61 -5.13 -22.98
C ASP A 268 3.67 -5.86 -21.63
N LEU A 269 3.21 -7.12 -21.62
CA LEU A 269 3.37 -8.01 -20.48
C LEU A 269 4.84 -8.44 -20.38
N VAL A 270 5.55 -7.93 -19.36
CA VAL A 270 6.96 -8.27 -19.13
C VAL A 270 7.06 -9.55 -18.29
N SER A 271 6.23 -9.66 -17.25
CA SER A 271 6.21 -10.82 -16.36
C SER A 271 4.89 -10.91 -15.61
N ALA A 272 4.40 -12.13 -15.40
CA ALA A 272 3.31 -12.44 -14.46
C ALA A 272 3.67 -13.73 -13.73
N VAL A 273 3.87 -13.64 -12.41
CA VAL A 273 4.29 -14.79 -11.60
C VAL A 273 3.44 -14.92 -10.34
N ARG A 274 2.98 -16.14 -10.09
CA ARG A 274 2.32 -16.53 -8.83
C ARG A 274 3.36 -16.58 -7.72
N LEU A 275 3.13 -15.85 -6.64
CA LEU A 275 4.02 -15.86 -5.47
C LEU A 275 3.63 -16.98 -4.50
N PRO A 276 4.59 -17.53 -3.73
CA PRO A 276 4.30 -18.53 -2.71
C PRO A 276 3.30 -18.02 -1.67
N ASN A 277 2.31 -18.84 -1.31
CA ASN A 277 1.25 -18.48 -0.34
C ASN A 277 1.79 -18.13 1.06
N ASN A 278 3.01 -18.55 1.39
CA ASN A 278 3.65 -18.26 2.67
C ASN A 278 4.38 -16.90 2.70
N LEU A 279 4.44 -16.15 1.59
CA LEU A 279 5.19 -14.89 1.51
C LEU A 279 4.77 -13.85 2.56
N PHE A 280 3.50 -13.86 2.97
CA PHE A 280 2.95 -12.92 3.97
C PHE A 280 2.66 -13.55 5.34
N THR A 281 2.90 -14.86 5.50
CA THR A 281 2.46 -15.61 6.69
C THR A 281 3.22 -15.22 7.97
N GLU A 282 4.51 -14.90 7.88
CA GLU A 282 5.31 -14.53 9.06
C GLU A 282 4.92 -13.17 9.65
N ASN A 283 4.32 -12.27 8.86
CA ASN A 283 4.07 -10.87 9.26
C ASN A 283 2.59 -10.45 9.27
N ALA A 284 1.70 -11.15 8.56
CA ALA A 284 0.28 -10.77 8.43
C ALA A 284 -0.72 -11.82 8.92
N ASN A 285 -0.28 -13.02 9.32
CA ASN A 285 -1.15 -14.10 9.82
C ASN A 285 -2.30 -14.50 8.86
N THR A 286 -2.11 -14.29 7.56
CA THR A 286 -3.09 -14.63 6.52
C THR A 286 -2.42 -15.34 5.35
N GLU A 287 -3.00 -16.46 4.92
CA GLU A 287 -2.67 -17.13 3.65
C GLU A 287 -3.52 -16.51 2.54
N VAL A 288 -3.08 -15.36 2.03
CA VAL A 288 -3.68 -14.77 0.83
C VAL A 288 -2.72 -15.01 -0.32
N GLY A 289 -3.20 -15.74 -1.33
CA GLY A 289 -2.46 -15.91 -2.56
C GLY A 289 -2.20 -14.55 -3.22
N SER A 290 -1.05 -14.40 -3.88
CA SER A 290 -0.68 -13.16 -4.54
C SER A 290 0.13 -13.41 -5.80
N ASP A 291 0.14 -12.39 -6.66
CA ASP A 291 0.88 -12.39 -7.91
C ASP A 291 1.77 -11.15 -7.98
N LEU A 292 2.90 -11.28 -8.68
CA LEU A 292 3.68 -10.14 -9.16
C LEU A 292 3.44 -10.01 -10.67
N ILE A 293 2.93 -8.85 -11.08
CA ILE A 293 2.71 -8.51 -12.50
C ILE A 293 3.56 -7.30 -12.83
N ILE A 294 4.32 -7.39 -13.93
CA ILE A 294 5.17 -6.36 -14.48
C ILE A 294 4.71 -6.05 -15.89
N LEU A 295 4.34 -4.79 -16.12
CA LEU A 295 3.92 -4.24 -17.40
C LEU A 295 4.89 -3.13 -17.81
N GLN A 296 5.19 -3.03 -19.10
CA GLN A 296 5.85 -1.86 -19.66
C GLN A 296 4.86 -1.12 -20.55
N LYS A 297 4.60 0.17 -20.27
CA LYS A 297 3.68 0.96 -21.08
C LYS A 297 4.18 1.05 -22.51
N ASN A 298 3.27 0.81 -23.45
CA ASN A 298 3.48 0.89 -24.89
C ASN A 298 2.23 1.49 -25.53
N ALA A 299 2.17 2.82 -25.57
CA ALA A 299 1.02 3.56 -26.08
C ALA A 299 0.80 3.34 -27.60
N ALA A 300 1.82 2.87 -28.32
CA ALA A 300 1.79 2.62 -29.75
C ALA A 300 1.50 1.15 -30.12
N LYS A 301 1.19 0.29 -29.14
CA LYS A 301 0.89 -1.12 -29.36
C LYS A 301 -0.30 -1.29 -30.32
N LYS A 302 -0.08 -2.04 -31.40
CA LYS A 302 -1.07 -2.22 -32.47
C LYS A 302 -1.87 -3.50 -32.33
N GLU A 303 -1.21 -4.57 -31.90
CA GLU A 303 -1.78 -5.92 -31.86
C GLU A 303 -1.39 -6.60 -30.54
N LEU A 304 -2.27 -7.48 -30.07
CA LEU A 304 -2.01 -8.35 -28.93
C LEU A 304 -1.14 -9.52 -29.40
N THR A 305 -0.18 -9.90 -28.57
CA THR A 305 0.62 -11.10 -28.77
C THR A 305 -0.17 -12.36 -28.37
N GLU A 306 0.36 -13.53 -28.71
CA GLU A 306 -0.18 -14.81 -28.22
C GLU A 306 -0.11 -14.86 -26.67
N THR A 307 1.00 -14.41 -26.09
CA THR A 307 1.15 -14.31 -24.63
C THR A 307 0.11 -13.38 -24.00
N ASP A 308 -0.20 -12.25 -24.65
CA ASP A 308 -1.26 -11.34 -24.18
C ASP A 308 -2.62 -12.05 -24.19
N SER A 309 -2.90 -12.82 -25.24
CA SER A 309 -4.15 -13.56 -25.38
C SER A 309 -4.31 -14.64 -24.30
N LEU A 310 -3.23 -15.37 -23.98
CA LEU A 310 -3.21 -16.34 -22.88
C LEU A 310 -3.44 -15.68 -21.52
N PHE A 311 -2.80 -14.53 -21.28
CA PHE A 311 -3.01 -13.79 -20.04
C PHE A 311 -4.43 -13.25 -19.90
N ILE A 312 -5.08 -12.88 -21.01
CA ILE A 312 -6.48 -12.42 -21.00
C ILE A 312 -7.44 -13.59 -20.78
N ASN A 313 -7.22 -14.73 -21.44
CA ASN A 313 -8.15 -15.86 -21.47
C ASN A 313 -7.69 -16.98 -20.54
N VAL A 314 -7.89 -16.79 -19.23
CA VAL A 314 -7.50 -17.77 -18.20
C VAL A 314 -8.32 -19.06 -18.18
N GLU A 315 -9.38 -19.18 -18.99
CA GLU A 315 -10.13 -20.43 -19.16
C GLU A 315 -9.42 -21.42 -20.11
N ASP A 316 -8.45 -20.94 -20.90
CA ASP A 316 -7.71 -21.73 -21.91
C ASP A 316 -6.31 -22.17 -21.44
N MET A 317 -5.97 -21.94 -20.16
CA MET A 317 -4.67 -22.26 -19.55
C MET A 317 -4.70 -23.52 -18.67
#